data_AF-A0A3N5S4W0-F1
#
_entry.id   AF-A0A3N5S4W0-F1
#
_cell.length_a   1.000
_cell.length_b   1.000
_cell.length_c   1.000
_cell.angle_alpha   90.00
_cell.angle_beta   90.00
_cell.angle_gamma   90.00
#
_symmetry.space_group_name_H-M   'P 1'
#
loop_
_entity.id
_entity.type
_entity.pdbx_description
1 polymer ?
#
loop_
_entity_poly.entity_id
_entity_poly.type
_entity_poly.pdbx_seq_one_letter_code
_entity_poly.pdbx_strand_id
1 'polypeptide(L)'
;MKRFIEGFLAVCILAACVSLFAQTAPARKTPPTPARETPAVKETPKTAGKTIEGFNKTKWGDSLNSVKNNVLGKITYTDEKKIITSRDGDIEYIYGFFARETAPAADTGDTTAAEIEPRLYYVAVRFPYLAMDEVNRRIQDQYGPFTGETLKDNQGARIWDSEKTAVVMWVDRYEKKPYSRKITYVGKELAKDVNKYQEEVFSRAEIEILKRLKP
;
A
#
# COMPACT_ATOMS: atom_id res chain seq x y z
N MET A 1 35.03 19.24 -38.92
CA MET A 1 34.20 20.04 -39.84
C MET A 1 32.85 20.30 -39.18
N LYS A 2 32.46 21.58 -39.09
CA LYS A 2 31.16 22.18 -38.67
C LYS A 2 30.69 21.92 -37.23
N ARG A 3 30.70 22.84 -36.25
CA ARG A 3 30.32 24.28 -36.09
C ARG A 3 28.87 24.53 -35.59
N PHE A 4 28.81 25.20 -34.43
CA PHE A 4 27.82 26.19 -33.92
C PHE A 4 26.47 25.64 -33.43
N ILE A 5 25.95 26.03 -32.25
CA ILE A 5 25.63 27.41 -31.81
C ILE A 5 25.94 27.63 -30.31
N GLU A 6 26.65 28.73 -30.03
CA GLU A 6 26.75 29.42 -28.75
C GLU A 6 25.81 30.64 -28.72
N GLY A 7 25.53 31.15 -27.51
CA GLY A 7 25.13 32.54 -27.24
C GLY A 7 23.81 32.64 -26.46
N PHE A 8 23.67 33.36 -25.35
CA PHE A 8 24.39 34.53 -24.79
C PHE A 8 24.02 34.59 -23.28
N LEU A 9 24.97 34.76 -22.34
CA LEU A 9 25.33 36.04 -21.66
C LEU A 9 24.28 36.55 -20.63
N ALA A 10 24.55 37.14 -19.46
CA ALA A 10 25.53 37.09 -18.38
C ALA A 10 25.08 38.18 -17.34
N VAL A 11 25.77 38.23 -16.19
CA VAL A 11 26.01 39.42 -15.32
C VAL A 11 25.03 39.72 -14.16
N CYS A 12 25.46 39.26 -12.98
CA CYS A 12 25.76 39.98 -11.73
C CYS A 12 25.01 41.28 -11.36
N ILE A 13 24.48 41.32 -10.11
CA ILE A 13 24.70 42.45 -9.18
C ILE A 13 24.96 41.90 -7.76
N LEU A 14 26.16 42.20 -7.26
CA LEU A 14 26.58 42.16 -5.85
C LEU A 14 26.21 43.49 -5.19
N ALA A 15 25.74 43.47 -3.94
CA ALA A 15 25.94 44.58 -3.00
C ALA A 15 25.95 44.06 -1.56
N ALA A 16 27.12 44.17 -0.93
CA ALA A 16 27.35 44.03 0.50
C ALA A 16 27.92 45.37 1.01
N CYS A 17 27.45 45.84 2.18
CA CYS A 17 28.05 46.85 3.08
C CYS A 17 27.16 46.84 4.36
N VAL A 18 27.52 46.30 5.54
CA VAL A 18 28.58 46.59 6.53
C VAL A 18 28.22 47.73 7.52
N SER A 19 28.01 47.35 8.80
CA SER A 19 28.36 48.05 10.08
C SER A 19 27.61 49.33 10.50
N LEU A 20 27.48 49.79 11.76
CA LEU A 20 27.74 49.37 13.16
C LEU A 20 27.10 50.50 14.07
N PHE A 21 26.69 50.19 15.32
CA PHE A 21 26.58 51.01 16.57
C PHE A 21 25.84 52.39 16.55
N ALA A 22 24.77 52.62 17.32
CA ALA A 22 24.58 52.72 18.80
C ALA A 22 24.97 54.08 19.45
N GLN A 23 23.98 54.82 19.98
CA GLN A 23 24.07 55.85 21.05
C GLN A 23 22.71 55.85 21.82
N THR A 24 22.60 55.35 23.07
CA THR A 24 22.70 56.03 24.41
C THR A 24 21.78 57.26 24.57
N ALA A 25 20.92 57.48 25.60
CA ALA A 25 20.66 56.91 26.94
C ALA A 25 19.28 57.45 27.50
N PRO A 26 18.95 57.48 28.81
CA PRO A 26 18.32 56.41 29.61
C PRO A 26 17.01 56.83 30.35
N ALA A 27 16.27 55.83 30.90
CA ALA A 27 15.76 55.77 32.30
C ALA A 27 14.35 55.15 32.50
N ARG A 28 14.35 54.02 33.23
CA ARG A 28 13.40 53.60 34.31
C ARG A 28 12.01 53.01 33.97
N LYS A 29 11.94 51.66 33.93
CA LYS A 29 11.43 50.71 34.97
C LYS A 29 10.78 49.46 34.33
N THR A 30 11.39 48.30 34.57
CA THR A 30 10.96 46.90 34.27
C THR A 30 10.16 46.28 35.45
N PRO A 31 9.69 45.01 35.44
CA PRO A 31 9.18 44.05 34.38
C PRO A 31 7.86 43.33 34.85
N PRO A 32 7.29 42.23 34.26
CA PRO A 32 7.83 41.30 33.23
C PRO A 32 6.93 40.85 32.04
N THR A 33 7.65 40.46 30.99
CA THR A 33 7.47 39.53 29.86
C THR A 33 6.10 38.86 29.61
N PRO A 34 5.67 38.82 28.33
CA PRO A 34 5.60 37.53 27.64
C PRO A 34 6.25 37.52 26.23
N ALA A 35 6.98 36.42 26.02
CA ALA A 35 7.16 35.61 24.80
C ALA A 35 7.43 36.29 23.43
N ARG A 36 8.67 36.04 22.98
CA ARG A 36 9.18 36.14 21.61
C ARG A 36 8.42 35.19 20.67
N GLU A 37 7.75 35.72 19.66
CA GLU A 37 7.22 34.95 18.54
C GLU A 37 8.38 34.31 17.77
N THR A 38 8.36 32.99 17.69
CA THR A 38 9.30 32.18 16.89
C THR A 38 8.60 31.86 15.57
N PRO A 39 9.26 31.96 14.40
CA PRO A 39 8.61 31.67 13.12
C PRO A 39 8.14 30.21 13.06
N ALA A 40 6.89 30.02 12.65
CA ALA A 40 6.24 28.72 12.51
C ALA A 40 7.07 27.78 11.62
N VAL A 41 7.58 26.71 12.23
CA VAL A 41 8.09 25.55 11.51
C VAL A 41 6.90 24.92 10.77
N LYS A 42 7.00 24.84 9.44
CA LYS A 42 6.10 24.01 8.63
C LYS A 42 6.18 22.57 9.15
N GLU A 43 5.16 22.16 9.89
CA GLU A 43 4.96 20.76 10.23
C GLU A 43 4.66 19.99 8.94
N THR A 44 5.69 19.34 8.40
CA THR A 44 5.47 18.11 7.62
C THR A 44 4.71 17.14 8.53
N PRO A 45 3.55 16.61 8.13
CA PRO A 45 2.82 15.68 8.95
C PRO A 45 3.70 14.45 9.16
N LYS A 46 4.14 14.26 10.40
CA LYS A 46 4.82 13.04 10.84
C LYS A 46 3.78 11.93 10.79
N THR A 47 3.72 11.20 9.68
CA THR A 47 3.19 9.83 9.69
C THR A 47 4.22 8.96 10.42
N ALA A 48 4.31 9.17 11.73
CA ALA A 48 5.20 8.43 12.60
C ALA A 48 4.78 6.96 12.63
N GLY A 49 5.63 6.09 12.09
CA GLY A 49 5.92 4.79 12.68
C GLY A 49 4.81 3.74 12.77
N LYS A 50 3.66 3.84 12.08
CA LYS A 50 2.78 2.67 11.96
C LYS A 50 3.46 1.62 11.08
N THR A 51 3.92 0.52 11.68
CA THR A 51 4.39 -0.66 10.96
C THR A 51 3.27 -1.14 10.04
N ILE A 52 3.55 -1.30 8.75
CA ILE A 52 2.58 -1.85 7.79
C ILE A 52 2.65 -3.38 7.95
N GLU A 53 2.19 -3.89 9.09
CA GLU A 53 2.06 -5.33 9.31
C GLU A 53 0.81 -5.78 8.56
N GLY A 54 0.95 -6.53 7.47
CA GLY A 54 -0.23 -7.00 6.72
C GLY A 54 -0.68 -8.39 7.14
N PHE A 55 0.24 -9.36 7.00
CA PHE A 55 -0.07 -10.79 7.03
C PHE A 55 0.46 -11.53 8.28
N ASN A 56 1.31 -10.90 9.09
CA ASN A 56 2.18 -11.60 10.06
C ASN A 56 1.46 -12.36 11.19
N LYS A 57 0.16 -12.15 11.41
CA LYS A 57 -0.64 -12.82 12.46
C LYS A 57 -1.57 -13.93 11.96
N THR A 58 -1.64 -14.14 10.64
CA THR A 58 -2.51 -15.13 9.99
C THR A 58 -1.67 -16.04 9.10
N LYS A 59 -2.18 -17.23 8.77
CA LYS A 59 -1.53 -18.17 7.85
C LYS A 59 -2.40 -18.44 6.62
N TRP A 60 -1.76 -18.72 5.50
CA TRP A 60 -2.48 -19.18 4.31
C TRP A 60 -3.20 -20.49 4.62
N GLY A 61 -4.45 -20.60 4.18
CA GLY A 61 -5.28 -21.75 4.46
C GLY A 61 -6.09 -21.67 5.76
N ASP A 62 -5.83 -20.67 6.63
CA ASP A 62 -6.61 -20.44 7.84
C ASP A 62 -8.08 -20.21 7.50
N SER A 63 -8.97 -20.74 8.33
CA SER A 63 -10.39 -20.54 8.15
C SER A 63 -10.85 -19.15 8.51
N LEU A 64 -12.00 -18.76 7.97
CA LEU A 64 -12.61 -17.47 8.24
C LEU A 64 -12.81 -17.19 9.74
N ASN A 65 -13.23 -18.19 10.52
CA ASN A 65 -13.40 -18.04 11.97
C ASN A 65 -12.06 -17.89 12.70
N SER A 66 -11.03 -18.62 12.29
CA SER A 66 -9.67 -18.44 12.83
C SER A 66 -9.13 -17.04 12.54
N VAL A 67 -9.31 -16.56 11.31
CA VAL A 67 -8.84 -15.23 10.90
C VAL A 67 -9.60 -14.11 11.60
N LYS A 68 -10.93 -14.22 11.77
CA LYS A 68 -11.73 -13.24 12.53
C LYS A 68 -11.14 -12.89 13.89
N ASN A 69 -10.55 -13.88 14.58
CA ASN A 69 -9.95 -13.69 15.90
C ASN A 69 -8.53 -13.10 15.85
N ASN A 70 -7.88 -13.11 14.70
CA ASN A 70 -6.48 -12.72 14.50
C ASN A 70 -6.31 -11.53 13.54
N VAL A 71 -7.41 -10.91 13.09
CA VAL A 71 -7.35 -9.73 12.20
C VAL A 71 -6.65 -8.56 12.89
N LEU A 72 -5.99 -7.74 12.08
CA LEU A 72 -5.42 -6.48 12.53
C LEU A 72 -6.48 -5.37 12.52
N GLY A 73 -6.54 -4.58 13.58
CA GLY A 73 -7.53 -3.50 13.73
C GLY A 73 -8.94 -4.00 14.08
N LYS A 74 -9.93 -3.12 13.92
CA LYS A 74 -11.34 -3.40 14.22
C LYS A 74 -12.05 -3.87 12.97
N ILE A 75 -12.80 -4.98 13.03
CA ILE A 75 -13.62 -5.45 11.91
C ILE A 75 -14.68 -4.39 11.59
N THR A 76 -14.71 -3.94 10.34
CA THR A 76 -15.70 -2.99 9.82
C THR A 76 -16.74 -3.69 8.94
N TYR A 77 -16.36 -4.80 8.31
CA TYR A 77 -17.25 -5.57 7.45
C TYR A 77 -16.85 -7.04 7.40
N THR A 78 -17.83 -7.93 7.23
CA THR A 78 -17.59 -9.35 6.94
C THR A 78 -18.67 -9.87 6.01
N ASP A 79 -18.25 -10.49 4.92
CA ASP A 79 -19.02 -11.41 4.11
C ASP A 79 -18.69 -12.82 4.62
N GLU A 80 -19.69 -13.53 5.13
CA GLU A 80 -19.56 -14.83 5.81
C GLU A 80 -18.82 -15.90 5.00
N LYS A 81 -18.61 -15.68 3.70
CA LYS A 81 -17.93 -16.64 2.82
C LYS A 81 -16.68 -16.11 2.13
N LYS A 82 -16.54 -14.79 1.96
CA LYS A 82 -15.58 -14.23 0.97
C LYS A 82 -14.57 -13.26 1.54
N ILE A 83 -14.99 -12.35 2.42
CA ILE A 83 -14.15 -11.18 2.78
C ILE A 83 -14.34 -10.81 4.24
N ILE A 84 -13.24 -10.52 4.93
CA ILE A 84 -13.26 -9.71 6.16
C ILE A 84 -12.54 -8.40 5.86
N THR A 85 -13.15 -7.28 6.21
CA THR A 85 -12.49 -5.96 6.20
C THR A 85 -12.33 -5.47 7.62
N SER A 86 -11.14 -5.01 7.96
CA SER A 86 -10.84 -4.39 9.24
C SER A 86 -10.02 -3.11 9.06
N ARG A 87 -10.04 -2.25 10.08
CA ARG A 87 -9.38 -0.93 10.04
C ARG A 87 -8.61 -0.63 11.32
N ASP A 88 -7.42 -0.07 11.16
CA ASP A 88 -6.58 0.49 12.23
C ASP A 88 -6.15 1.92 11.87
N GLY A 89 -6.90 2.91 12.36
CA GLY A 89 -6.74 4.30 11.95
C GLY A 89 -6.97 4.45 10.46
N ASP A 90 -5.96 4.92 9.73
CA ASP A 90 -6.03 5.13 8.28
C ASP A 90 -5.66 3.89 7.45
N ILE A 91 -5.31 2.77 8.11
CA ILE A 91 -4.96 1.53 7.41
C ILE A 91 -6.18 0.61 7.36
N GLU A 92 -6.53 0.16 6.16
CA GLU A 92 -7.58 -0.82 5.88
C GLU A 92 -6.97 -2.15 5.44
N TYR A 93 -7.38 -3.22 6.11
CA TYR A 93 -6.99 -4.59 5.80
C TYR A 93 -8.19 -5.33 5.19
N ILE A 94 -7.96 -6.04 4.09
CA ILE A 94 -8.96 -6.85 3.41
C ILE A 94 -8.43 -8.26 3.31
N TYR A 95 -9.05 -9.19 4.03
CA TYR A 95 -8.76 -10.61 4.03
C TYR A 95 -9.72 -11.31 3.09
N GLY A 96 -9.20 -11.98 2.06
CA GLY A 96 -9.98 -12.69 1.05
C GLY A 96 -9.89 -14.20 1.24
N PHE A 97 -11.06 -14.82 1.20
CA PHE A 97 -11.26 -16.25 1.41
C PHE A 97 -11.77 -16.90 0.14
N PHE A 98 -11.38 -18.16 -0.06
CA PHE A 98 -11.84 -18.97 -1.15
C PHE A 98 -12.42 -20.28 -0.62
N ALA A 99 -13.59 -20.63 -1.12
CA ALA A 99 -14.21 -21.94 -1.02
C ALA A 99 -14.63 -22.34 -2.43
N ARG A 100 -14.32 -23.57 -2.83
CA ARG A 100 -14.81 -24.13 -4.09
C ARG A 100 -16.27 -24.50 -3.87
N GLU A 101 -17.18 -23.94 -4.65
CA GLU A 101 -18.57 -24.41 -4.62
C GLU A 101 -18.59 -25.80 -5.28
N THR A 102 -19.02 -26.82 -4.54
CA THR A 102 -19.32 -28.12 -5.15
C THR A 102 -20.56 -27.96 -6.01
N ALA A 103 -20.53 -28.50 -7.23
CA ALA A 103 -21.72 -28.63 -8.05
C ALA A 103 -22.81 -29.35 -7.23
N PRO A 104 -24.10 -28.93 -7.31
CA PRO A 104 -25.16 -29.62 -6.62
C PRO A 104 -25.13 -31.09 -7.03
N ALA A 105 -25.03 -31.98 -6.04
CA ALA A 105 -25.03 -33.41 -6.27
C ALA A 105 -26.28 -33.77 -7.08
N ALA A 106 -26.10 -34.46 -8.21
CA ALA A 106 -27.22 -35.02 -8.95
C ALA A 106 -27.87 -36.12 -8.09
N ASP A 107 -29.00 -35.81 -7.46
CA ASP A 107 -30.02 -36.71 -6.90
C ASP A 107 -29.55 -38.08 -6.34
N THR A 108 -28.45 -38.11 -5.60
CA THR A 108 -28.13 -39.25 -4.72
C THR A 108 -28.24 -38.74 -3.30
N GLY A 109 -29.35 -39.11 -2.65
CA GLY A 109 -29.81 -38.65 -1.34
C GLY A 109 -28.91 -39.01 -0.16
N ASP A 110 -27.67 -38.51 -0.18
CA ASP A 110 -26.75 -38.49 0.95
C ASP A 110 -26.31 -37.03 1.18
N THR A 111 -27.24 -36.20 1.64
CA THR A 111 -27.00 -34.79 1.95
C THR A 111 -26.36 -34.63 3.31
N THR A 112 -25.07 -34.92 3.39
CA THR A 112 -24.16 -34.06 4.16
C THR A 112 -23.13 -33.50 3.20
N ALA A 113 -23.52 -32.47 2.44
CA ALA A 113 -22.54 -31.61 1.80
C ALA A 113 -21.65 -31.06 2.92
N ALA A 114 -20.44 -31.61 3.06
CA ALA A 114 -19.46 -31.12 4.03
C ALA A 114 -19.35 -29.61 3.84
N GLU A 115 -19.64 -28.84 4.89
CA GLU A 115 -19.60 -27.38 4.85
C GLU A 115 -18.21 -26.95 4.37
N ILE A 116 -18.12 -26.47 3.13
CA ILE A 116 -16.84 -26.13 2.52
C ILE A 116 -16.36 -24.84 3.18
N GLU A 117 -15.46 -25.00 4.14
CA GLU A 117 -14.94 -23.90 4.93
C GLU A 117 -14.05 -22.98 4.06
N PRO A 118 -14.37 -21.66 3.97
CA PRO A 118 -13.56 -20.71 3.23
C PRO A 118 -12.17 -20.52 3.84
N ARG A 119 -11.15 -20.57 2.98
CA ARG A 119 -9.74 -20.50 3.38
C ARG A 119 -9.06 -19.22 2.92
N LEU A 120 -8.26 -18.62 3.79
CA LEU A 120 -7.51 -17.39 3.51
C LEU A 120 -6.46 -17.62 2.42
N TYR A 121 -6.48 -16.80 1.38
CA TYR A 121 -5.47 -16.83 0.31
C TYR A 121 -5.01 -15.44 -0.15
N TYR A 122 -5.68 -14.39 0.32
CA TYR A 122 -5.47 -13.02 -0.13
C TYR A 122 -5.51 -12.07 1.06
N VAL A 123 -4.56 -11.15 1.16
CA VAL A 123 -4.63 -10.01 2.07
C VAL A 123 -4.22 -8.74 1.34
N ALA A 124 -5.08 -7.73 1.31
CA ALA A 124 -4.72 -6.40 0.82
C ALA A 124 -4.66 -5.41 1.97
N VAL A 125 -3.59 -4.60 1.99
CA VAL A 125 -3.38 -3.53 2.95
C VAL A 125 -3.42 -2.21 2.18
N ARG A 126 -4.39 -1.38 2.51
CA ARG A 126 -4.59 -0.05 1.92
C ARG A 126 -4.27 1.00 2.97
N PHE A 127 -3.56 2.02 2.57
CA PHE A 127 -3.13 3.11 3.43
C PHE A 127 -3.10 4.41 2.61
N PRO A 128 -3.06 5.60 3.25
CA PRO A 128 -2.87 6.86 2.54
C PRO A 128 -1.61 6.80 1.66
N TYR A 129 -1.54 7.55 0.57
CA TYR A 129 -0.35 7.53 -0.29
C TYR A 129 0.94 7.77 0.50
N LEU A 130 1.81 6.76 0.54
CA LEU A 130 3.12 6.83 1.17
C LEU A 130 4.21 6.90 0.11
N ALA A 131 5.33 7.54 0.41
CA ALA A 131 6.47 7.58 -0.50
C ALA A 131 6.92 6.14 -0.82
N MET A 132 7.12 5.85 -2.12
CA MET A 132 7.46 4.49 -2.58
C MET A 132 8.70 3.94 -1.86
N ASP A 133 9.75 4.75 -1.70
CA ASP A 133 11.02 4.31 -1.13
C ASP A 133 10.88 3.87 0.33
N GLU A 134 10.01 4.54 1.10
CA GLU A 134 9.76 4.18 2.49
C GLU A 134 9.08 2.81 2.61
N VAL A 135 8.03 2.59 1.82
CA VAL A 135 7.31 1.30 1.81
C VAL A 135 8.19 0.20 1.24
N ASN A 136 8.93 0.49 0.17
CA ASN A 136 9.84 -0.46 -0.45
C ASN A 136 10.89 -0.95 0.54
N ARG A 137 11.54 -0.03 1.27
CA ARG A 137 12.54 -0.40 2.29
C ARG A 137 11.94 -1.31 3.36
N ARG A 138 10.75 -0.99 3.88
CA ARG A 138 10.08 -1.82 4.90
C ARG A 138 9.78 -3.24 4.40
N ILE A 139 9.31 -3.38 3.15
CA ILE A 139 9.08 -4.71 2.56
C ILE A 139 10.41 -5.42 2.34
N GLN A 140 11.45 -4.71 1.90
CA GLN A 140 12.78 -5.29 1.69
C GLN A 140 13.43 -5.78 2.98
N ASP A 141 13.27 -5.04 4.08
CA ASP A 141 13.77 -5.45 5.40
C ASP A 141 13.11 -6.77 5.86
N GLN A 142 11.86 -7.02 5.44
CA GLN A 142 11.11 -8.21 5.81
C GLN A 142 11.30 -9.40 4.85
N TYR A 143 11.36 -9.16 3.55
CA TYR A 143 11.30 -10.19 2.50
C TYR A 143 12.55 -10.25 1.61
N GLY A 144 13.54 -9.38 1.83
CA GLY A 144 14.72 -9.23 0.97
C GLY A 144 14.46 -8.36 -0.26
N PRO A 145 15.39 -8.32 -1.23
CA PRO A 145 15.23 -7.53 -2.46
C PRO A 145 14.01 -8.02 -3.27
N PHE A 146 13.39 -7.11 -4.03
CA PHE A 146 12.28 -7.49 -4.91
C PHE A 146 12.77 -8.43 -6.02
N THR A 147 11.91 -9.35 -6.43
CA THR A 147 12.20 -10.36 -7.46
C THR A 147 11.66 -9.99 -8.83
N GLY A 148 10.79 -8.97 -8.91
CA GLY A 148 10.24 -8.46 -10.17
C GLY A 148 9.69 -7.05 -10.05
N GLU A 149 9.55 -6.37 -11.19
CA GLU A 149 9.05 -5.00 -11.27
C GLU A 149 8.33 -4.77 -12.61
N THR A 150 7.28 -3.95 -12.58
CA THR A 150 6.52 -3.50 -13.75
C THR A 150 6.41 -1.97 -13.80
N LEU A 151 7.24 -1.24 -13.06
CA LEU A 151 7.17 0.21 -13.01
C LEU A 151 7.52 0.82 -14.37
N LYS A 152 6.64 1.70 -14.82
CA LYS A 152 6.83 2.57 -15.97
C LYS A 152 6.26 3.94 -15.61
N ASP A 153 7.02 5.00 -15.86
CA ASP A 153 6.59 6.37 -15.60
C ASP A 153 6.04 6.60 -14.17
N ASN A 154 6.70 6.02 -13.16
CA ASN A 154 6.31 6.05 -11.74
C ASN A 154 4.96 5.38 -11.42
N GLN A 155 4.51 4.44 -12.26
CA GLN A 155 3.27 3.67 -12.07
C GLN A 155 3.53 2.19 -12.33
N GLY A 156 2.88 1.30 -11.58
CA GLY A 156 3.00 -0.15 -11.76
C GLY A 156 3.14 -0.87 -10.43
N ALA A 157 4.00 -1.89 -10.37
CA ALA A 157 4.22 -2.64 -9.15
C ALA A 157 5.66 -3.10 -8.97
N ARG A 158 6.05 -3.30 -7.71
CA ARG A 158 7.19 -4.14 -7.32
C ARG A 158 6.69 -5.42 -6.67
N ILE A 159 7.40 -6.51 -6.95
CA ILE A 159 6.96 -7.87 -6.64
C ILE A 159 8.07 -8.57 -5.86
N TRP A 160 7.69 -9.19 -4.75
CA TRP A 160 8.51 -10.15 -4.02
C TRP A 160 7.81 -11.49 -4.11
N ASP A 161 8.38 -12.38 -4.90
CA ASP A 161 7.85 -13.71 -5.12
C ASP A 161 8.69 -14.75 -4.37
N SER A 162 8.04 -15.46 -3.45
CA SER A 162 8.62 -16.58 -2.71
C SER A 162 7.93 -17.89 -3.12
N GLU A 163 8.32 -19.00 -2.52
CA GLU A 163 7.70 -20.30 -2.80
C GLU A 163 6.20 -20.30 -2.49
N LYS A 164 5.81 -19.77 -1.32
CA LYS A 164 4.44 -19.83 -0.80
C LYS A 164 3.66 -18.52 -0.94
N THR A 165 4.34 -17.38 -0.98
CA THR A 165 3.73 -16.04 -0.92
C THR A 165 4.24 -15.15 -2.04
N ALA A 166 3.33 -14.44 -2.71
CA ALA A 166 3.67 -13.29 -3.53
C ALA A 166 3.24 -12.00 -2.81
N VAL A 167 4.15 -11.04 -2.69
CA VAL A 167 3.89 -9.69 -2.17
C VAL A 167 4.00 -8.70 -3.31
N VAL A 168 2.98 -7.88 -3.49
CA VAL A 168 2.90 -6.89 -4.57
C VAL A 168 2.68 -5.51 -3.97
N MET A 169 3.67 -4.64 -4.09
CA MET A 169 3.55 -3.22 -3.75
C MET A 169 3.08 -2.47 -4.99
N TRP A 170 1.89 -1.88 -4.91
CA TRP A 170 1.31 -1.11 -6.01
C TRP A 170 1.69 0.35 -5.90
N VAL A 171 2.28 0.88 -6.96
CA VAL A 171 2.79 2.24 -7.05
C VAL A 171 1.96 3.01 -8.07
N ASP A 172 1.57 4.21 -7.67
CA ASP A 172 0.92 5.18 -8.54
C ASP A 172 1.71 6.49 -8.58
N ARG A 173 1.49 7.27 -9.63
CA ARG A 173 2.15 8.55 -9.83
C ARG A 173 1.24 9.66 -9.37
N TYR A 174 1.69 10.41 -8.37
CA TYR A 174 1.06 11.64 -7.93
C TYR A 174 2.07 12.78 -8.04
N GLU A 175 1.69 13.90 -8.67
CA GLU A 175 2.59 15.05 -8.91
C GLU A 175 3.97 14.66 -9.49
N LYS A 176 3.97 13.73 -10.45
CA LYS A 176 5.17 13.15 -11.10
C LYS A 176 6.09 12.33 -10.19
N LYS A 177 5.72 12.07 -8.94
CA LYS A 177 6.49 11.25 -7.98
C LYS A 177 5.81 9.90 -7.72
N PRO A 178 6.58 8.84 -7.39
CA PRO A 178 6.02 7.52 -7.10
C PRO A 178 5.53 7.43 -5.65
N TYR A 179 4.28 6.99 -5.48
CA TYR A 179 3.67 6.74 -4.18
C TYR A 179 3.07 5.33 -4.13
N SER A 180 3.27 4.65 -3.01
CA SER A 180 2.64 3.38 -2.73
C SER A 180 1.20 3.59 -2.29
N ARG A 181 0.28 2.89 -2.97
CA ARG A 181 -1.17 2.95 -2.72
C ARG A 181 -1.65 1.82 -1.80
N LYS A 182 -1.12 0.62 -2.03
CA LYS A 182 -1.52 -0.59 -1.33
C LYS A 182 -0.45 -1.65 -1.46
N ILE A 183 -0.46 -2.60 -0.54
CA ILE A 183 0.30 -3.85 -0.64
C ILE A 183 -0.71 -4.99 -0.76
N THR A 184 -0.39 -6.00 -1.57
CA THR A 184 -1.21 -7.20 -1.74
C THR A 184 -0.34 -8.42 -1.47
N TYR A 185 -0.77 -9.26 -0.54
CA TYR A 185 -0.18 -10.53 -0.19
C TYR A 185 -1.08 -11.64 -0.75
N VAL A 186 -0.48 -12.63 -1.40
CA VAL A 186 -1.20 -13.74 -2.02
C VAL A 186 -0.54 -15.06 -1.67
N GLY A 187 -1.32 -16.00 -1.13
CA GLY A 187 -0.92 -17.39 -0.94
C GLY A 187 -0.98 -18.15 -2.27
N LYS A 188 0.16 -18.60 -2.76
CA LYS A 188 0.31 -19.13 -4.14
C LYS A 188 -0.41 -20.46 -4.36
N GLU A 189 -0.54 -21.28 -3.32
CA GLU A 189 -1.22 -22.58 -3.41
C GLU A 189 -2.71 -22.41 -3.70
N LEU A 190 -3.45 -21.76 -2.80
CA LEU A 190 -4.87 -21.48 -3.00
C LEU A 190 -5.14 -20.53 -4.18
N ALA A 191 -4.22 -19.60 -4.50
CA ALA A 191 -4.39 -18.76 -5.68
C ALA A 191 -4.34 -19.57 -7.00
N LYS A 192 -3.56 -20.66 -7.06
CA LYS A 192 -3.60 -21.57 -8.21
C LYS A 192 -4.95 -22.28 -8.28
N ASP A 193 -5.50 -22.70 -7.15
CA ASP A 193 -6.82 -23.34 -7.10
C ASP A 193 -7.94 -22.39 -7.52
N VAL A 194 -7.87 -21.12 -7.09
CA VAL A 194 -8.80 -20.06 -7.53
C VAL A 194 -8.74 -19.89 -9.05
N ASN A 195 -7.54 -19.78 -9.62
CA ASN A 195 -7.36 -19.64 -11.07
C ASN A 195 -7.88 -20.86 -11.83
N LYS A 196 -7.59 -22.06 -11.33
CA LYS A 196 -8.09 -23.32 -11.91
C LYS A 196 -9.62 -23.38 -11.85
N TYR A 197 -10.21 -23.02 -10.72
CA TYR A 197 -11.66 -22.99 -10.57
C TYR A 197 -12.30 -21.95 -11.51
N GLN A 198 -11.67 -20.79 -11.70
CA GLN A 198 -12.13 -19.80 -12.68
C GLN A 198 -12.15 -20.38 -14.11
N GLU A 199 -11.16 -21.18 -14.50
CA GLU A 199 -11.11 -21.86 -15.80
C GLU A 199 -12.14 -23.00 -15.93
N GLU A 200 -12.56 -23.60 -14.82
CA GLU A 200 -13.61 -24.64 -14.81
C GLU A 200 -15.02 -24.03 -14.93
N VAL A 201 -15.25 -22.89 -14.26
CA VAL A 201 -16.56 -22.21 -14.25
C VAL A 201 -16.81 -21.41 -15.53
N PHE A 202 -15.75 -20.81 -16.09
CA PHE A 202 -15.85 -20.04 -17.33
C PHE A 202 -15.01 -20.68 -18.42
N SER A 203 -15.62 -20.96 -19.57
CA SER A 203 -14.89 -21.34 -20.77
C SER A 203 -13.94 -20.21 -21.21
N ARG A 204 -12.88 -20.57 -21.94
CA ARG A 204 -11.93 -19.58 -22.48
C ARG A 204 -12.61 -18.49 -23.31
N ALA A 205 -13.66 -18.84 -24.04
CA ALA A 205 -14.46 -17.90 -24.83
C ALA A 205 -15.24 -16.91 -23.94
N GLU A 206 -15.85 -17.37 -22.85
CA GLU A 206 -16.52 -16.49 -21.88
C GLU A 206 -15.52 -15.57 -21.18
N ILE A 207 -14.35 -16.08 -20.78
CA ILE A 207 -13.28 -15.25 -20.19
C ILE A 207 -12.83 -14.17 -21.18
N GLU A 208 -12.70 -14.48 -22.46
CA GLU A 208 -12.35 -13.49 -23.48
C GLU A 208 -13.44 -12.45 -23.70
N ILE A 209 -14.71 -12.85 -23.73
CA ILE A 209 -15.84 -11.92 -23.82
C ILE A 209 -15.84 -10.99 -22.60
N LEU A 210 -15.67 -11.52 -21.39
CA LEU A 210 -15.59 -10.73 -20.15
C LEU A 210 -14.40 -9.75 -20.17
N LYS A 211 -13.25 -10.14 -20.74
CA LYS A 211 -12.09 -9.24 -20.92
C LYS A 211 -12.39 -8.09 -21.89
N ARG A 212 -13.23 -8.31 -22.91
CA ARG A 212 -13.64 -7.31 -23.91
C ARG A 212 -14.75 -6.38 -23.39
N LEU A 213 -15.49 -6.80 -22.37
CA LEU A 213 -16.51 -5.99 -21.71
C LEU A 213 -15.94 -4.93 -20.76
N LYS A 214 -14.61 -4.72 -20.71
CA LYS A 214 -14.02 -3.57 -20.02
C LYS A 214 -14.47 -2.28 -20.72
N PRO A 215 -15.30 -1.43 -20.09
CA PRO A 215 -15.56 -0.09 -20.61
C PRO A 215 -14.30 0.79 -20.55
#